data_AF-A0A535VI38-F1
#
_entry.id   AF-A0A535VI38-F1
#
_cell.length_a   1.000
_cell.length_b   1.000
_cell.length_c   1.000
_cell.angle_alpha   90.00
_cell.angle_beta   90.00
_cell.angle_gamma   90.00
#
_symmetry.space_group_name_H-M   'P 1'
#
loop_
_entity.id
_entity.type
_entity.pdbx_description
1 polymer ?
#
loop_
_entity_poly.entity_id
_entity_poly.type
_entity_poly.pdbx_seq_one_letter_code
_entity_poly.pdbx_strand_id
1 'polypeptide(L)'
;MKERPIGVTILAILAGIAAVLAAINALQFLGIFPFFIGSVPVRTVNFFYALMWLLLVWVYVWLVQMLWRVDPAAWMFLVIITIFELIFDVIALLGGSSWQNVSVSFLVNAIILLYVMLPGVRRAFGTAS
;
A
#
# COMPACT_ATOMS: atom_id res chain seq x y z
N MET A 1 -6.65 -0.17 -28.27
CA MET A 1 -6.16 -0.28 -26.87
C MET A 1 -5.16 0.84 -26.68
N LYS A 2 -5.40 1.82 -25.80
CA LYS A 2 -4.38 2.83 -25.47
C LYS A 2 -3.17 2.06 -24.93
N GLU A 3 -2.00 2.22 -25.54
CA GLU A 3 -0.76 1.63 -25.06
C GLU A 3 -0.58 2.01 -23.59
N ARG A 4 -0.51 1.00 -22.72
CA ARG A 4 -0.30 1.22 -21.29
C ARG A 4 1.17 1.54 -21.08
N PRO A 5 1.51 2.71 -20.53
CA PRO A 5 2.90 3.04 -20.25
C PRO A 5 3.45 2.04 -19.22
N ILE A 6 4.68 1.56 -19.42
CA ILE A 6 5.35 0.58 -18.56
C ILE A 6 5.32 1.03 -17.08
N GLY A 7 5.41 2.33 -16.82
CA GLY A 7 5.33 2.88 -15.47
C GLY A 7 4.01 2.64 -14.75
N VAL A 8 2.88 2.64 -15.47
CA VAL A 8 1.58 2.33 -14.85
C VAL A 8 1.49 0.86 -14.47
N THR A 9 2.06 -0.03 -15.30
CA THR A 9 2.15 -1.46 -14.99
C THR A 9 2.98 -1.71 -13.73
N ILE A 10 4.13 -1.03 -13.58
CA ILE A 10 4.96 -1.14 -12.38
C ILE A 10 4.19 -0.69 -11.14
N LEU A 11 3.47 0.44 -11.21
CA LEU A 11 2.64 0.92 -10.09
C LEU A 11 1.52 -0.05 -9.74
N ALA A 12 0.86 -0.64 -10.74
CA ALA A 12 -0.18 -1.64 -10.50
C ALA A 12 0.38 -2.90 -9.81
N ILE A 13 1.59 -3.33 -10.18
CA ILE A 13 2.28 -4.45 -9.51
C ILE A 13 2.63 -4.08 -8.07
N LEU A 14 3.19 -2.89 -7.83
CA LEU A 14 3.54 -2.43 -6.48
C LEU A 14 2.30 -2.29 -5.58
N ALA A 15 1.20 -1.72 -6.10
CA ALA A 15 -0.07 -1.66 -5.38
C ALA A 15 -0.66 -3.05 -5.14
N GLY A 16 -0.46 -3.99 -6.07
CA GLY A 16 -0.83 -5.40 -5.88
C GLY A 16 -0.03 -6.07 -4.76
N ILE A 17 1.28 -5.79 -4.66
CA ILE A 17 2.13 -6.26 -3.56
C ILE A 17 1.62 -5.69 -2.24
N ALA A 18 1.30 -4.40 -2.18
CA ALA A 18 0.73 -3.77 -0.99
C ALA A 18 -0.60 -4.43 -0.58
N ALA A 19 -1.48 -4.77 -1.54
CA ALA A 19 -2.71 -5.52 -1.28
C ALA A 19 -2.44 -6.88 -0.63
N VAL A 20 -1.44 -7.61 -1.13
CA VAL A 20 -1.04 -8.92 -0.58
C VAL A 20 -0.50 -8.78 0.84
N LEU A 21 0.35 -7.77 1.09
CA LEU A 21 0.87 -7.50 2.44
C LEU A 21 -0.25 -7.15 3.42
N ALA A 22 -1.20 -6.31 3.01
CA ALA A 22 -2.38 -5.99 3.81
C ALA A 22 -3.23 -7.24 4.10
N ALA A 23 -3.35 -8.16 3.15
CA ALA A 23 -4.09 -9.40 3.32
C ALA A 23 -3.39 -10.35 4.30
N ILE A 24 -2.06 -10.44 4.26
CA ILE A 24 -1.27 -11.18 5.23
C ILE A 24 -1.50 -10.62 6.64
N ASN A 25 -1.43 -9.30 6.81
CA ASN A 25 -1.69 -8.66 8.10
C ASN A 25 -3.12 -8.96 8.59
N ALA A 26 -4.14 -8.87 7.72
CA ALA A 26 -5.51 -9.24 8.07
C ALA A 26 -5.60 -10.68 8.60
N LEU A 27 -5.00 -11.64 7.88
CA LEU A 27 -5.00 -13.06 8.27
C LEU A 27 -4.24 -13.30 9.59
N GLN A 28 -3.18 -12.54 9.85
CA GLN A 28 -2.45 -12.62 11.12
C GLN A 28 -3.30 -12.15 12.30
N PHE A 29 -4.03 -11.04 12.16
CA PHE A 29 -4.94 -10.56 13.20
C PHE A 29 -6.18 -11.44 13.39
N LEU A 30 -6.55 -12.25 12.40
CA LEU A 30 -7.56 -13.32 12.52
C LEU A 30 -7.02 -14.58 13.21
N GLY A 31 -5.70 -14.69 13.43
CA GLY A 31 -5.07 -15.88 14.00
C GLY A 31 -4.91 -17.05 13.02
N ILE A 32 -5.16 -16.83 11.73
CA ILE A 32 -5.01 -17.84 10.67
C ILE A 32 -3.54 -18.03 10.30
N PHE A 33 -2.75 -16.95 10.38
CA PHE A 33 -1.37 -16.92 9.93
C PHE A 33 -0.43 -16.40 11.03
N PRO A 34 0.77 -16.99 11.22
CA PRO A 34 1.70 -16.53 12.24
C PRO A 34 2.42 -15.23 11.83
N PHE A 35 2.77 -14.42 12.83
CA PHE A 35 3.64 -13.25 12.65
C PHE A 35 5.10 -13.69 12.54
N PHE A 36 5.73 -13.47 11.38
CA PHE A 36 7.12 -13.86 11.10
C PHE A 36 8.17 -12.80 11.47
N ILE A 37 7.78 -11.53 11.51
CA ILE A 37 8.69 -10.39 11.75
C ILE A 37 8.13 -9.58 12.93
N GLY A 38 8.96 -9.33 13.95
CA GLY A 38 8.61 -8.50 15.11
C GLY A 38 8.12 -9.26 16.34
N SER A 39 8.65 -8.89 17.52
CA SER A 39 8.09 -9.26 18.81
C SER A 39 7.05 -8.22 19.24
N VAL A 40 5.77 -8.45 18.96
CA VAL A 40 4.69 -7.68 19.58
C VAL A 40 4.18 -8.49 20.78
N PRO A 41 4.20 -7.94 22.01
CA PRO A 41 3.82 -8.69 23.23
C PRO A 41 2.35 -9.14 23.26
N VAL A 42 1.54 -8.65 22.32
CA VAL A 42 0.10 -8.89 22.28
C VAL A 42 -0.26 -9.39 20.87
N ARG A 43 0.18 -10.62 20.55
CA ARG A 43 -0.33 -11.43 19.42
C ARG A 43 -1.70 -11.99 19.75
N THR A 44 -2.63 -11.13 20.17
CA THR A 44 -4.03 -11.52 20.39
C THR A 44 -4.79 -11.34 19.10
N VAL A 45 -5.57 -12.36 18.73
CA VAL A 45 -6.59 -12.26 17.69
C VAL A 45 -7.42 -11.00 17.95
N ASN A 46 -7.50 -10.11 16.97
CA ASN A 46 -8.22 -8.85 17.08
C ASN A 46 -9.04 -8.63 15.80
N PHE A 47 -10.34 -8.93 15.91
CA PHE A 47 -11.28 -8.82 14.80
C PHE A 47 -11.40 -7.41 14.25
N PHE A 48 -11.28 -6.38 15.09
CA PHE A 48 -11.36 -4.99 14.65
C PHE A 48 -10.16 -4.64 13.75
N TYR A 49 -8.94 -4.99 14.19
CA TYR A 49 -7.74 -4.78 13.37
C TYR A 49 -7.77 -5.62 12.09
N ALA A 50 -8.21 -6.87 12.17
CA ALA A 50 -8.39 -7.71 10.99
C ALA A 50 -9.35 -7.08 9.97
N LEU A 51 -10.48 -6.52 10.43
CA LEU A 51 -11.45 -5.85 9.56
C LEU A 51 -10.85 -4.58 8.92
N MET A 52 -10.09 -3.78 9.67
CA MET A 52 -9.42 -2.60 9.13
C MET A 52 -8.42 -2.98 8.02
N TRP A 53 -7.64 -4.05 8.23
CA TRP A 53 -6.74 -4.57 7.21
C TRP A 53 -7.48 -5.13 5.99
N LEU A 54 -8.60 -5.83 6.17
CA LEU A 54 -9.44 -6.29 5.05
C LEU A 54 -10.00 -5.13 4.22
N LEU A 55 -10.39 -4.02 4.87
CA LEU A 55 -10.80 -2.82 4.17
C LEU A 55 -9.65 -2.20 3.37
N LEU A 56 -8.43 -2.18 3.92
CA LEU A 56 -7.23 -1.78 3.18
C LEU A 56 -6.96 -2.68 1.97
N VAL A 57 -7.11 -4.00 2.12
CA VAL A 57 -7.00 -4.95 0.98
C VAL A 57 -7.98 -4.57 -0.11
N TRP A 58 -9.25 -4.34 0.25
CA TRP A 58 -10.28 -3.93 -0.70
C TRP A 58 -9.90 -2.63 -1.43
N VAL A 59 -9.44 -1.63 -0.69
CA VAL A 59 -8.95 -0.35 -1.23
C VAL A 59 -7.82 -0.56 -2.23
N TYR A 60 -6.82 -1.38 -1.89
CA TYR A 60 -5.70 -1.66 -2.80
C TYR A 60 -6.11 -2.45 -4.04
N VAL A 61 -6.98 -3.45 -3.91
CA VAL A 61 -7.50 -4.20 -5.05
C VAL A 61 -8.25 -3.26 -5.99
N TRP A 62 -9.06 -2.35 -5.46
CA TRP A 62 -9.74 -1.33 -6.25
C TRP A 62 -8.74 -0.38 -6.91
N LEU A 63 -7.72 0.08 -6.19
CA LEU A 63 -6.66 0.93 -6.74
C LEU A 63 -5.90 0.26 -7.87
N VAL A 64 -5.58 -1.03 -7.76
CA VAL A 64 -4.97 -1.81 -8.85
C VAL A 64 -5.85 -1.78 -10.08
N GLN A 65 -7.17 -1.93 -9.95
CA GLN A 65 -8.10 -1.84 -11.08
C GLN A 65 -8.11 -0.44 -11.70
N MET A 66 -8.09 0.62 -10.89
CA MET A 66 -8.04 2.00 -11.38
C MET A 66 -6.73 2.29 -12.12
N LEU A 67 -5.58 1.86 -11.57
CA LEU A 67 -4.27 1.95 -12.22
C LEU A 67 -4.26 1.18 -13.53
N TRP A 68 -4.82 -0.03 -13.56
CA TRP A 68 -4.87 -0.87 -14.77
C TRP A 68 -5.71 -0.26 -15.90
N ARG A 69 -6.74 0.52 -15.53
CA ARG A 69 -7.59 1.28 -16.46
C ARG A 69 -7.01 2.65 -16.81
N VAL A 70 -5.90 3.04 -16.19
CA VAL A 70 -5.28 4.36 -16.34
C VAL A 70 -6.31 5.47 -16.02
N ASP A 71 -7.08 5.26 -14.95
CA ASP A 71 -8.05 6.24 -14.47
C ASP A 71 -7.30 7.48 -13.93
N PRO A 72 -7.58 8.70 -14.40
CA PRO A 72 -6.93 9.92 -13.90
C PRO A 72 -7.04 10.10 -12.38
N ALA A 73 -8.14 9.65 -11.76
CA ALA A 73 -8.33 9.74 -10.31
C ALA A 73 -7.39 8.81 -9.53
N ALA A 74 -6.92 7.72 -10.15
CA ALA A 74 -6.01 6.77 -9.52
C ALA A 74 -4.71 7.41 -9.07
N TRP A 75 -4.21 8.40 -9.81
CA TRP A 75 -2.99 9.13 -9.47
C TRP A 75 -3.11 9.81 -8.12
N MET A 76 -4.14 10.65 -7.95
CA MET A 76 -4.32 11.42 -6.72
C MET A 76 -4.61 10.49 -5.54
N PHE A 77 -5.39 9.43 -5.76
CA PHE A 77 -5.68 8.44 -4.74
C PHE A 77 -4.41 7.70 -4.28
N LEU A 78 -3.57 7.25 -5.22
CA LEU A 78 -2.29 6.58 -4.92
C LEU A 78 -1.33 7.50 -4.14
N VAL A 79 -1.29 8.79 -4.48
CA VAL A 79 -0.48 9.78 -3.75
C VAL A 79 -0.98 9.94 -2.32
N ILE A 80 -2.29 10.09 -2.13
CA ILE A 80 -2.87 10.31 -0.80
C ILE A 80 -2.66 9.07 0.08
N ILE A 81 -2.96 7.87 -0.42
CA ILE A 81 -2.86 6.64 0.38
C ILE A 81 -1.41 6.35 0.77
N THR A 82 -0.45 6.57 -0.12
CA THR A 82 0.98 6.33 0.18
C THR A 82 1.54 7.33 1.18
N ILE A 83 1.16 8.61 1.09
CA ILE A 83 1.52 9.61 2.11
C ILE A 83 0.90 9.24 3.46
N PHE A 84 -0.36 8.82 3.46
CA PHE A 84 -1.06 8.41 4.67
C PHE A 84 -0.37 7.20 5.32
N GLU A 85 -0.02 6.17 4.56
CA GLU A 85 0.71 5.01 5.10
C GLU A 85 2.10 5.38 5.63
N LEU A 86 2.85 6.24 4.94
CA LEU A 86 4.14 6.71 5.45
C LEU A 86 4.00 7.47 6.78
N ILE A 87 2.95 8.29 6.94
CA ILE A 87 2.64 8.95 8.21
C ILE A 87 2.33 7.91 9.30
N PHE A 88 1.55 6.88 8.99
CA PHE A 88 1.22 5.81 9.93
C PHE A 88 2.45 5.01 10.33
N ASP A 89 3.35 4.69 9.40
CA ASP A 89 4.61 4.01 9.69
C ASP A 89 5.49 4.85 10.64
N VAL A 90 5.56 6.17 10.43
CA VAL A 90 6.26 7.09 11.34
C VAL A 90 5.59 7.13 12.72
N ILE A 91 4.27 7.24 12.78
CA ILE A 91 3.53 7.21 14.06
C ILE A 91 3.75 5.87 14.78
N ALA A 92 3.76 4.76 14.06
CA ALA A 92 3.99 3.43 14.62
C ALA A 92 5.40 3.31 15.22
N LEU A 93 6.42 3.87 14.57
CA LEU A 93 7.78 3.95 15.14
C LEU A 93 7.81 4.78 16.42
N LEU A 94 7.17 5.95 16.42
CA LEU A 94 7.06 6.81 17.61
C LEU A 94 6.27 6.14 18.74
N GLY A 95 5.29 5.30 18.39
CA GLY A 95 4.49 4.49 19.31
C GLY A 95 5.19 3.23 19.84
N GLY A 96 6.48 3.02 19.52
CA GLY A 96 7.29 1.92 20.05
C GLY A 96 7.34 0.67 19.16
N SER A 97 6.83 0.72 17.93
CA SER A 97 7.07 -0.35 16.95
C SER A 97 8.54 -0.38 16.53
N SER A 98 9.09 -1.57 16.27
CA SER A 98 10.46 -1.69 15.79
C SER A 98 10.56 -1.34 14.30
N TRP A 99 11.75 -0.88 13.87
CA TRP A 99 12.03 -0.62 12.45
C TRP A 99 11.78 -1.84 11.57
N GLN A 100 12.08 -3.05 12.06
CA GLN A 100 11.84 -4.28 11.30
C GLN A 100 10.35 -4.48 10.97
N ASN A 101 9.42 -3.99 11.79
CA ASN A 101 7.99 -4.17 11.59
C ASN A 101 7.43 -3.26 10.49
N VAL A 102 7.99 -2.06 10.33
CA VAL A 102 7.47 -1.05 9.41
C VAL A 102 8.33 -0.89 8.16
N SER A 103 9.59 -1.35 8.17
CA SER A 103 10.55 -1.05 7.09
C SER A 103 10.09 -1.51 5.70
N VAL A 104 9.43 -2.67 5.60
CA VAL A 104 8.89 -3.15 4.32
C VAL A 104 7.79 -2.23 3.80
N SER A 105 6.80 -1.90 4.64
CA SER A 105 5.72 -0.97 4.29
C SER A 105 6.29 0.40 3.91
N PHE A 106 7.18 0.93 4.73
CA PHE A 106 7.77 2.24 4.56
C PHE A 106 8.53 2.33 3.23
N LEU A 107 9.40 1.35 2.93
CA LEU A 107 10.19 1.34 1.69
C LEU A 107 9.30 1.17 0.45
N VAL A 108 8.30 0.29 0.50
CA VAL A 108 7.37 0.10 -0.62
C VAL A 108 6.60 1.39 -0.90
N ASN A 109 6.01 2.01 0.12
CA ASN A 109 5.27 3.25 -0.03
C ASN A 109 6.14 4.44 -0.47
N ALA A 110 7.37 4.54 0.05
CA ALA A 110 8.32 5.56 -0.38
C ALA A 110 8.67 5.41 -1.87
N ILE A 111 8.94 4.18 -2.33
CA ILE A 111 9.23 3.90 -3.75
C ILE A 111 8.03 4.23 -4.61
N ILE A 112 6.81 3.82 -4.21
CA ILE A 112 5.58 4.13 -4.94
C ILE A 112 5.40 5.65 -5.05
N LEU A 113 5.57 6.39 -3.95
CA LEU A 113 5.42 7.84 -3.93
C LEU A 113 6.45 8.55 -4.83
N LEU A 114 7.71 8.11 -4.81
CA LEU A 114 8.73 8.64 -5.72
C LEU A 114 8.38 8.35 -7.19
N TYR A 115 7.93 7.13 -7.47
CA TYR A 115 7.64 6.70 -8.83
C TYR A 115 6.39 7.38 -9.41
N VAL A 116 5.33 7.56 -8.62
CA VAL A 116 4.09 8.22 -9.06
C VAL A 116 4.27 9.71 -9.36
N MET A 117 5.31 10.33 -8.77
CA MET A 117 5.68 11.73 -9.02
C MET A 117 6.48 11.92 -10.30
N LEU A 118 7.00 10.85 -10.93
CA LEU A 118 7.77 10.96 -12.16
C LEU A 118 6.93 11.59 -13.28
N PRO A 119 7.50 12.51 -14.10
CA PRO A 119 6.77 13.18 -15.17
C PRO A 119 6.11 12.21 -16.16
N GLY A 120 6.78 11.09 -16.46
CA GLY A 120 6.24 10.05 -17.35
C GLY A 120 4.96 9.41 -16.82
N VAL A 121 4.87 9.19 -15.50
CA VAL A 121 3.67 8.64 -14.86
C VAL A 121 2.58 9.70 -14.80
N ARG A 122 2.90 10.94 -14.42
CA ARG A 122 1.93 12.04 -14.37
C ARG A 122 1.28 12.31 -15.73
N ARG A 123 2.08 12.25 -16.82
CA ARG A 123 1.55 12.33 -18.19
C ARG A 123 0.64 11.16 -18.53
N ALA A 124 0.97 9.95 -18.09
CA ALA A 124 0.14 8.76 -18.31
C ALA A 124 -1.27 8.91 -17.73
N PHE A 125 -1.38 9.57 -16.57
CA PHE A 125 -2.67 9.87 -15.92
C PHE A 125 -3.30 11.21 -16.36
N GLY A 126 -2.68 11.94 -17.28
CA GLY A 126 -3.19 13.23 -17.76
C GLY A 126 -3.09 14.37 -16.74
N THR A 127 -2.21 14.26 -15.74
CA THR A 127 -2.04 15.24 -14.64
C THR A 127 -0.81 16.13 -14.79
N ALA A 128 -0.02 15.93 -15.86
CA ALA A 128 1.06 16.82 -16.25
C ALA A 128 0.87 17.24 -17.72
N SER A 129 0.88 18.56 -17.94
CA SER A 129 0.91 19.24 -19.24
C SER A 129 2.29 19.17 -19.88
#